data_AF-A0A8T5FVC1-F1
#
_entry.id   AF-A0A8T5FVC1-F1
#
_cell.length_a   1.000
_cell.length_b   1.000
_cell.length_c   1.000
_cell.angle_alpha   90.00
_cell.angle_beta   90.00
_cell.angle_gamma   90.00
#
_symmetry.space_group_name_H-M   'P 1'
#
loop_
_entity.id
_entity.type
_entity.pdbx_description
1 polymer ?
#
loop_
_entity_poly.entity_id
_entity_poly.type
_entity_poly.pdbx_seq_one_letter_code
_entity_poly.pdbx_strand_id
1 'polypeptide(L)'
;MSENIIYWNIYEIKTQFSSINGVMLRGKIRKLCLENKRNVLVENTEDIEKSVRFAIPINDDPFLIKEYLNSILSDVNINLVLENVPNPVLSKLKVNIEDRYKL
;
A
#
# COMPACT_ATOMS: atom_id res chain seq x y z
N MET A 1 -19.45 0.47 -21.38
CA MET A 1 -18.71 1.63 -20.86
C MET A 1 -17.26 1.21 -20.78
N SER A 2 -16.34 1.93 -21.44
CA SER A 2 -14.91 1.70 -21.17
C SER A 2 -14.67 2.18 -19.74
N GLU A 3 -14.38 1.25 -18.83
CA GLU A 3 -13.99 1.63 -17.48
C GLU A 3 -12.66 2.38 -17.56
N ASN A 4 -12.62 3.60 -17.03
CA ASN A 4 -11.39 4.38 -16.96
C ASN A 4 -10.39 3.69 -16.04
N ILE A 5 -9.12 3.71 -16.42
CA ILE A 5 -8.04 3.20 -15.58
C ILE A 5 -8.02 3.99 -14.26
N ILE A 6 -8.03 3.27 -13.14
CA ILE A 6 -7.91 3.85 -11.81
C ILE A 6 -6.43 4.06 -11.52
N TYR A 7 -6.10 5.27 -11.06
CA TYR A 7 -4.75 5.65 -10.62
C TYR A 7 -4.65 5.58 -9.11
N TRP A 8 -3.47 5.17 -8.63
CA TRP A 8 -3.24 4.83 -7.24
C TRP A 8 -1.98 5.50 -6.71
N ASN A 9 -2.03 5.86 -5.43
CA ASN A 9 -0.86 6.31 -4.66
C ASN A 9 -0.39 5.14 -3.78
N ILE A 10 0.90 4.80 -3.88
CA ILE A 10 1.53 3.68 -3.18
C ILE A 10 2.28 4.22 -1.96
N TYR A 11 1.96 3.67 -0.80
CA TYR A 11 2.61 3.96 0.47
C TYR A 11 3.37 2.74 0.97
N GLU A 12 4.53 2.98 1.57
CA GLU A 12 5.37 1.97 2.19
C GLU A 12 5.34 2.12 3.72
N ILE A 13 5.05 0.99 4.38
CA ILE A 13 5.03 0.84 5.83
C ILE A 13 6.32 0.17 6.24
N LYS A 14 7.10 0.87 7.07
CA LYS A 14 8.28 0.35 7.74
C LYS A 14 8.14 0.52 9.24
N THR A 15 8.81 -0.35 9.98
CA THR A 15 8.95 -0.27 11.43
C THR A 15 10.43 -0.38 11.78
N GLN A 16 10.84 0.19 12.91
CA GLN A 16 12.23 0.10 13.35
C GLN A 16 12.52 -1.23 14.03
N PHE A 17 11.58 -1.73 14.84
CA PHE A 17 11.76 -2.92 15.66
C PHE A 17 10.56 -3.88 15.58
N SER A 18 9.33 -3.35 15.43
CA SER A 18 8.13 -4.18 15.40
C SER A 18 8.08 -5.09 14.18
N SER A 19 7.66 -6.35 14.35
CA SER A 19 7.42 -7.22 13.20
C SER A 19 6.10 -6.88 12.52
N ILE A 20 6.16 -6.47 11.25
CA ILE A 20 4.97 -6.19 10.42
C ILE A 20 4.64 -7.31 9.43
N ASN A 21 5.55 -8.28 9.28
CA ASN A 21 5.34 -9.49 8.49
C ASN A 21 4.87 -10.63 9.41
N GLY A 22 3.90 -11.42 8.94
CA GLY A 22 3.36 -12.56 9.70
C GLY A 22 2.36 -12.19 10.81
N VAL A 23 2.06 -10.89 11.03
CA VAL A 23 1.12 -10.40 12.07
C VAL A 23 -0.27 -10.04 11.55
N MET A 24 -0.63 -10.60 10.38
CA MET A 24 -1.91 -10.34 9.68
C MET A 24 -2.16 -8.85 9.33
N LEU A 25 -1.12 -8.01 9.27
CA LEU A 25 -1.26 -6.57 9.03
C LEU A 25 -2.06 -6.24 7.76
N ARG A 26 -1.75 -6.93 6.66
CA ARG A 26 -2.47 -6.80 5.38
C ARG A 26 -3.97 -7.07 5.54
N GLY A 27 -4.33 -8.13 6.27
CA GLY A 27 -5.71 -8.48 6.55
C GLY A 27 -6.43 -7.42 7.39
N LYS A 28 -5.74 -6.84 8.38
CA LYS A 28 -6.28 -5.76 9.22
C LYS A 28 -6.54 -4.47 8.42
N ILE A 29 -5.58 -4.05 7.59
CA ILE A 29 -5.74 -2.88 6.69
C ILE A 29 -6.92 -3.10 5.74
N ARG A 30 -7.01 -4.29 5.12
CA ARG A 30 -8.13 -4.64 4.24
C ARG A 30 -9.47 -4.59 4.98
N LYS A 31 -9.56 -5.16 6.18
CA LYS A 31 -10.77 -5.14 7.00
C LYS A 31 -11.21 -3.71 7.34
N LEU A 32 -10.28 -2.87 7.80
CA LEU A 32 -10.53 -1.45 8.09
C LEU A 32 -11.13 -0.72 6.87
N CYS A 33 -10.54 -0.90 5.69
CA CYS A 33 -11.02 -0.21 4.49
C CYS A 33 -12.40 -0.71 4.04
N LEU A 34 -12.66 -2.02 4.14
CA LEU A 34 -13.98 -2.60 3.85
C LEU A 34 -15.07 -2.04 4.77
N GLU A 35 -14.81 -1.94 6.07
CA GLU A 35 -15.75 -1.36 7.04
C GLU A 35 -16.05 0.12 6.75
N ASN A 36 -15.10 0.83 6.13
CA ASN A 36 -15.24 2.23 5.74
C ASN A 36 -15.66 2.43 4.26
N LYS A 37 -16.01 1.36 3.54
CA LYS A 37 -16.37 1.40 2.09
C LYS A 37 -15.29 2.04 1.21
N ARG A 38 -14.02 1.73 1.47
CA ARG A 38 -12.86 2.26 0.75
C ARG A 38 -12.10 1.17 0.00
N ASN A 39 -11.60 1.52 -1.17
CA ASN A 39 -10.72 0.64 -1.94
C ASN A 39 -9.30 0.70 -1.38
N VAL A 40 -8.65 -0.47 -1.31
CA VAL A 40 -7.25 -0.58 -0.91
C VAL A 40 -6.62 -1.80 -1.58
N LEU A 41 -5.38 -1.65 -2.01
CA LEU A 41 -4.49 -2.76 -2.35
C LEU A 41 -3.44 -2.88 -1.26
N VAL A 42 -3.04 -4.09 -0.90
CA VAL A 42 -2.05 -4.28 0.17
C VAL A 42 -1.26 -5.57 -0.01
N GLU A 43 0.06 -5.47 -0.05
CA GLU A 43 0.98 -6.60 -0.30
C GLU A 43 2.22 -6.51 0.58
N ASN A 44 2.85 -7.67 0.79
CA ASN A 44 4.20 -7.69 1.36
C ASN A 44 5.18 -7.30 0.27
N THR A 45 6.27 -6.64 0.63
CA THR A 45 7.36 -6.40 -0.30
C THR A 45 8.16 -7.68 -0.53
N GLU A 46 8.63 -7.85 -1.76
CA GLU A 46 9.59 -8.88 -2.17
C GLU A 46 10.96 -8.28 -2.50
N ASP A 47 11.02 -6.97 -2.76
CA ASP A 47 12.24 -6.24 -3.10
C ASP A 47 12.94 -5.58 -1.91
N ILE A 48 12.25 -5.47 -0.78
CA ILE A 48 12.75 -4.91 0.47
C ILE A 48 12.35 -5.86 1.60
N GLU A 49 13.26 -6.12 2.53
CA GLU A 49 12.94 -6.94 3.70
C GLU A 49 12.02 -6.18 4.68
N LYS A 50 11.17 -6.94 5.39
CA LYS A 50 10.36 -6.47 6.52
C LYS A 50 9.54 -5.20 6.22
N SER A 51 8.96 -5.13 5.03
CA SER A 51 8.13 -4.00 4.61
C SER A 51 6.79 -4.48 4.06
N VAL A 52 5.78 -3.63 4.20
CA VAL A 52 4.43 -3.84 3.64
C VAL A 52 4.08 -2.59 2.85
N ARG A 53 3.45 -2.75 1.68
CA ARG A 53 2.95 -1.61 0.91
C ARG A 53 1.44 -1.68 0.84
N PHE A 54 0.81 -0.52 0.90
CA PHE A 54 -0.59 -0.37 0.55
C PHE A 54 -0.74 0.70 -0.52
N ALA A 55 -1.80 0.61 -1.31
CA ALA A 55 -2.16 1.65 -2.25
C ALA A 55 -3.64 1.99 -2.13
N ILE A 56 -3.94 3.28 -2.31
CA ILE A 56 -5.29 3.83 -2.34
C ILE A 56 -5.48 4.60 -3.66
N PRO A 57 -6.73 4.76 -4.14
CA PRO A 57 -7.00 5.60 -5.30
C PRO A 57 -6.44 7.03 -5.11
N ILE A 58 -6.05 7.70 -6.19
CA ILE A 58 -5.39 9.02 -6.12
C ILE A 58 -6.23 10.10 -5.42
N ASN A 59 -7.56 9.98 -5.47
CA ASN A 59 -8.49 10.93 -4.86
C ASN A 59 -8.85 10.58 -3.40
N ASP A 60 -8.27 9.50 -2.86
CA ASP A 60 -8.54 9.01 -1.52
C ASP A 60 -7.48 9.51 -0.52
N ASP A 61 -7.89 9.80 0.70
CA ASP A 61 -7.00 10.28 1.76
C ASP A 61 -6.37 9.11 2.56
N PRO A 62 -5.03 9.01 2.69
CA PRO A 62 -4.39 7.96 3.49
C PRO A 62 -4.60 8.08 5.00
N PHE A 63 -5.17 9.20 5.49
CA PHE A 63 -5.26 9.53 6.92
C PHE A 63 -5.83 8.38 7.77
N LEU A 64 -6.95 7.79 7.39
CA LEU A 64 -7.58 6.67 8.11
C LEU A 64 -6.62 5.49 8.35
N ILE A 65 -5.88 5.09 7.32
CA ILE A 65 -4.93 3.97 7.42
C ILE A 65 -3.74 4.39 8.27
N LYS A 66 -3.24 5.63 8.10
CA LYS A 66 -2.14 6.17 8.89
C LYS A 66 -2.46 6.22 10.37
N GLU A 67 -3.62 6.76 10.75
CA GLU A 67 -4.07 6.80 12.15
C GLU A 67 -4.20 5.40 12.74
N TYR A 68 -4.84 4.49 12.01
CA TYR A 68 -4.95 3.10 12.45
C TYR A 68 -3.59 2.47 12.73
N LEU A 69 -2.64 2.61 11.79
CA LEU A 69 -1.30 2.04 11.94
C LEU A 69 -0.54 2.64 13.13
N ASN A 70 -0.59 3.96 13.32
CA ASN A 70 0.01 4.61 14.48
C ASN A 70 -0.61 4.15 15.82
N SER A 71 -1.89 3.77 15.82
CA SER A 71 -2.56 3.26 17.03
C SER A 71 -2.13 1.85 17.45
N ILE A 72 -1.65 1.03 16.50
CA ILE A 72 -1.27 -0.37 16.76
C ILE A 72 0.25 -0.61 16.72
N LEU A 73 1.03 0.35 16.21
CA LEU A 73 2.48 0.28 16.07
C LEU A 73 3.09 1.64 16.44
N SER A 74 3.84 1.68 17.53
CA SER A 74 4.44 2.92 18.05
C SER A 74 5.66 3.41 17.26
N ASP A 75 6.25 2.55 16.43
CA ASP A 75 7.48 2.79 15.66
C ASP A 75 7.25 2.75 14.14
N VAL A 76 5.99 2.93 13.70
CA VAL A 76 5.64 2.88 12.28
C VAL A 76 6.04 4.16 11.55
N ASN A 77 6.59 3.98 10.36
CA ASN A 77 6.90 5.03 9.41
C ASN A 77 6.18 4.73 8.09
N ILE A 78 5.42 5.71 7.58
CA ILE A 78 4.55 5.54 6.42
C ILE A 78 4.90 6.63 5.40
N ASN A 79 5.58 6.23 4.33
CA ASN A 79 6.01 7.15 3.28
C ASN A 79 5.26 6.89 1.99
N LEU A 80 4.92 7.95 1.27
CA LEU A 80 4.49 7.86 -0.12
C LEU A 80 5.73 7.54 -0.97
N VAL A 81 5.66 6.45 -1.75
CA VAL A 81 6.81 5.97 -2.53
C VAL A 81 6.58 6.03 -4.03
N LEU A 82 5.32 6.07 -4.47
CA LEU A 82 4.97 6.27 -5.88
C LEU A 82 3.58 6.89 -5.98
N GLU A 83 3.40 7.86 -6.87
CA GLU A 83 2.14 8.56 -7.10
C GLU A 83 1.59 8.25 -8.48
N ASN A 84 0.27 8.37 -8.64
CA ASN A 84 -0.40 8.34 -9.93
C ASN A 84 -0.07 7.08 -10.77
N VAL A 85 -0.15 5.91 -10.13
CA VAL A 85 0.21 4.62 -10.75
C VAL A 85 -1.05 3.91 -11.25
N PRO A 86 -1.17 3.63 -12.56
CA PRO A 86 -2.23 2.79 -13.07
C PRO A 86 -1.96 1.31 -12.75
N ASN A 87 -2.98 0.56 -12.30
CA ASN A 87 -2.90 -0.89 -12.05
C ASN A 87 -1.62 -1.32 -11.28
N PRO A 88 -1.37 -0.80 -10.07
CA PRO A 88 -0.08 -0.94 -9.41
C PRO A 88 0.21 -2.37 -8.96
N VAL A 89 1.48 -2.76 -9.04
CA VAL A 89 2.05 -3.95 -8.38
C VAL A 89 2.84 -3.49 -7.16
N LEU A 90 2.46 -3.98 -5.98
CA LEU A 90 3.00 -3.46 -4.71
C LEU A 90 4.20 -4.28 -4.20
N SER A 91 4.27 -5.57 -4.53
CA SER A 91 5.33 -6.48 -4.11
C SER A 91 6.71 -6.02 -4.55
N LYS A 92 6.81 -5.30 -5.68
CA LYS A 92 8.09 -4.82 -6.23
C LYS A 92 7.93 -3.54 -7.05
N LEU A 93 8.43 -2.41 -6.54
CA LEU A 93 8.16 -1.09 -7.15
C LEU A 93 8.62 -1.00 -8.60
N LYS A 94 9.74 -1.65 -8.91
CA LYS A 94 10.34 -1.63 -10.24
C LYS A 94 9.43 -2.20 -11.33
N VAL A 95 8.41 -2.99 -10.97
CA VAL A 95 7.43 -3.56 -11.91
C VAL A 95 6.49 -2.49 -12.47
N ASN A 96 6.31 -1.38 -11.75
CA ASN A 96 5.47 -0.28 -12.17
C ASN A 96 6.13 0.66 -13.21
N ILE A 97 7.36 0.34 -13.66
CA ILE A 97 8.04 1.10 -14.72
C ILE A 97 7.74 0.40 -16.05
N GLU A 98 6.81 0.97 -16.80
CA GLU A 98 6.28 0.40 -18.05
C GLU A 98 7.38 0.07 -19.07
N ASP A 99 8.30 1.01 -19.30
CA ASP A 99 9.40 0.90 -20.28
C ASP A 99 10.33 -0.31 -20.10
N ARG A 100 10.27 -0.98 -18.94
CA ARG A 100 11.07 -2.19 -18.67
C ARG A 100 10.57 -3.43 -19.41
N TYR A 101 9.36 -3.39 -19.94
CA TYR A 101 8.68 -4.56 -20.46
C TYR A 101 8.42 -4.41 -21.95
N LYS A 102 8.62 -5.50 -22.68
CA LYS A 102 8.22 -5.65 -24.08
C LYS A 102 7.19 -6.76 -24.13
N LEU A 103 6.15 -6.58 -24.94
CA LEU A 103 5.14 -7.60 -25.23
C LEU A 103 5.57 -8.46 -26.42
#